data_AF-A0A829WYT8-F1
#
_entry.id   AF-A0A829WYT8-F1
#
_cell.length_a   1.000
_cell.length_b   1.000
_cell.length_c   1.000
_cell.angle_alpha   90.00
_cell.angle_beta   90.00
_cell.angle_gamma   90.00
#
_symmetry.space_group_name_H-M   'P 1'
#
loop_
_entity.id
_entity.type
_entity.pdbx_description
1 polymer ?
#
loop_
_entity_poly.entity_id
_entity_poly.type
_entity_poly.pdbx_seq_one_letter_code
_entity_poly.pdbx_strand_id
1 'polypeptide(L)'
;MQALFDAEDIGSDEVNASNRWFREFVFATQGVTEGERKATEEKGDIHTWMLSRGKCSARISEIKERLGLCAHLRLEMMLARGMSFSQMARMLYPDISDGRGRMKVSAQCALVLEQLAHVYAGYRRSS
;
A
#
# COMPACT_ATOMS: atom_id res chain seq x y z
N MET A 1 6.02 3.08 9.10
CA MET A 1 6.44 4.03 8.05
C MET A 1 7.23 5.21 8.64
N GLN A 2 6.67 6.01 9.55
CA GLN A 2 7.36 7.18 10.13
C GLN A 2 8.78 6.88 10.63
N ALA A 3 8.97 5.76 11.34
CA ALA A 3 10.29 5.33 11.82
C ALA A 3 11.34 5.10 10.72
N LEU A 4 10.95 4.79 9.48
CA LEU A 4 11.88 4.69 8.34
C LEU A 4 12.23 6.08 7.79
N PHE A 5 11.25 6.99 7.77
CA PHE A 5 11.47 8.37 7.32
C PHE A 5 12.39 9.11 8.29
N ASP A 6 12.14 8.99 9.59
CA ASP A 6 12.98 9.60 10.63
C ASP A 6 14.41 9.04 10.64
N ALA A 7 14.59 7.80 10.17
CA ALA A 7 15.88 7.15 10.02
C ALA A 7 16.56 7.44 8.67
N GLU A 8 15.93 8.24 7.79
CA GLU A 8 16.38 8.53 6.43
C GLU A 8 16.50 7.28 5.52
N ASP A 9 15.88 6.16 5.90
CA ASP A 9 15.78 4.95 5.06
C ASP A 9 14.82 5.14 3.87
N ILE A 10 13.93 6.14 3.94
CA ILE A 10 12.99 6.52 2.89
C ILE A 10 12.84 8.05 2.81
N GLY A 11 12.52 8.58 1.64
CA GLY A 11 12.30 10.00 1.39
C GLY A 11 10.84 10.37 1.10
N SER A 12 10.65 11.58 0.57
CA SER A 12 9.32 12.14 0.27
C SER A 12 8.60 11.38 -0.84
N ASP A 13 9.33 10.84 -1.82
CA ASP A 13 8.76 10.09 -2.94
C ASP A 13 8.14 8.77 -2.46
N GLU A 14 8.80 8.05 -1.56
CA GLU A 14 8.31 6.82 -0.93
C GLU A 14 7.09 7.10 -0.04
N VAL A 15 7.10 8.20 0.71
CA VAL A 15 5.95 8.64 1.53
C VAL A 15 4.76 8.98 0.63
N ASN A 16 4.97 9.70 -0.48
CA ASN A 16 3.92 10.02 -1.43
C ASN A 16 3.35 8.77 -2.11
N ALA A 17 4.22 7.86 -2.54
CA ALA A 17 3.86 6.60 -3.16
C ALA A 17 3.05 5.71 -2.22
N SER A 18 3.46 5.61 -0.95
CA SER A 18 2.75 4.83 0.07
C SER A 18 1.37 5.39 0.41
N ASN A 19 1.25 6.72 0.55
CA ASN A 19 -0.03 7.39 0.75
C ASN A 19 -0.99 7.15 -0.42
N ARG A 20 -0.49 7.24 -1.66
CA ARG A 20 -1.28 6.94 -2.85
C ARG A 20 -1.73 5.48 -2.86
N TRP A 21 -0.80 4.54 -2.64
CA TRP A 21 -1.11 3.12 -2.61
C TRP A 21 -2.16 2.79 -1.55
N PHE A 22 -2.03 3.33 -0.34
CA PHE A 22 -3.00 3.11 0.74
C PHE A 22 -4.40 3.59 0.36
N ARG A 23 -4.53 4.81 -0.21
CA ARG A 23 -5.81 5.34 -0.69
C ARG A 23 -6.41 4.47 -1.80
N GLU A 24 -5.61 4.09 -2.79
CA GLU A 24 -6.05 3.24 -3.91
C GLU A 24 -6.44 1.83 -3.42
N PHE A 25 -5.70 1.26 -2.47
CA PHE A 25 -5.99 -0.04 -1.87
C PHE A 25 -7.30 -0.01 -1.09
N VAL A 26 -7.45 0.94 -0.16
CA VAL A 26 -8.68 1.12 0.64
C VAL A 26 -9.88 1.30 -0.28
N PHE A 27 -9.77 2.18 -1.28
CA PHE A 27 -10.85 2.44 -2.24
C PHE A 27 -11.20 1.20 -3.09
N ALA A 28 -10.21 0.40 -3.48
CA ALA A 28 -10.45 -0.85 -4.20
C ALA A 28 -11.13 -1.90 -3.31
N THR A 29 -10.72 -2.02 -2.03
CA THR A 29 -11.14 -3.11 -1.14
C THR A 29 -12.41 -2.83 -0.34
N GLN A 30 -12.68 -1.58 0.04
CA GLN A 30 -13.88 -1.25 0.79
C GLN A 30 -15.09 -1.23 -0.16
N GLY A 31 -16.18 -1.87 0.26
CA GLY A 31 -17.47 -1.80 -0.43
C GLY A 31 -18.11 -0.43 -0.27
N VAL A 32 -19.23 -0.18 -0.96
CA VAL A 32 -20.03 1.02 -0.74
C VAL A 32 -20.54 1.01 0.71
N THR A 33 -20.06 1.94 1.54
CA THR A 33 -20.62 2.12 2.89
C THR A 33 -21.96 2.87 2.80
N GLU A 34 -22.89 2.61 3.73
CA GLU A 34 -24.25 3.20 3.68
C GLU A 34 -24.25 4.74 3.70
N GLY A 35 -23.21 5.38 4.23
CA GLY A 35 -23.05 6.84 4.21
C GLY A 35 -22.74 7.40 2.82
N GLU A 36 -22.01 6.67 1.98
CA GLU A 36 -21.65 7.07 0.61
C GLU A 36 -22.84 6.88 -0.35
N ARG A 37 -23.74 5.93 -0.07
CA ARG A 37 -24.98 5.74 -0.85
C ARG A 37 -25.81 7.02 -0.96
N LYS A 38 -25.92 7.79 0.13
CA LYS A 38 -26.66 9.07 0.16
C LYS A 38 -26.00 10.18 -0.67
N ALA A 39 -24.67 10.15 -0.83
CA ALA A 39 -23.97 11.08 -1.72
C ALA A 39 -24.14 10.68 -3.20
N THR A 40 -24.25 9.37 -3.48
CA THR A 40 -24.36 8.79 -4.83
C THR A 40 -25.80 8.61 -5.35
N GLU A 41 -26.82 9.14 -4.67
CA GLU A 41 -28.23 9.03 -5.12
C GLU A 41 -28.52 9.84 -6.39
N GLU A 42 -27.60 10.69 -6.85
CA GLU A 42 -27.57 11.13 -8.24
C GLU A 42 -27.16 9.95 -9.14
N LYS A 43 -28.15 9.25 -9.70
CA LYS A 43 -28.07 8.05 -10.57
C LYS A 43 -26.96 8.02 -11.65
N GLY A 44 -26.28 9.12 -11.95
CA GLY A 44 -25.09 9.16 -12.83
C GLY A 44 -23.76 8.83 -12.15
N ASP A 45 -23.69 8.83 -10.82
CA ASP A 45 -22.42 8.80 -10.08
C ASP A 45 -21.96 7.39 -9.70
N ILE A 46 -22.89 6.44 -9.48
CA ILE A 46 -22.55 5.07 -9.09
C ILE A 46 -21.67 4.38 -10.16
N HIS A 47 -21.98 4.54 -11.45
CA HIS A 47 -21.18 3.96 -12.53
C HIS A 47 -19.80 4.60 -12.61
N THR A 48 -19.70 5.92 -12.45
CA THR A 48 -18.43 6.67 -12.43
C THR A 48 -17.56 6.27 -11.24
N TRP A 49 -18.18 6.07 -10.08
CA TRP A 49 -17.55 5.55 -8.88
C TRP A 49 -17.06 4.11 -9.06
N MET A 50 -17.89 3.22 -9.61
CA MET A 50 -17.50 1.84 -9.92
C MET A 50 -16.34 1.78 -10.93
N LEU A 51 -16.35 2.62 -11.97
CA LEU A 51 -15.26 2.72 -12.94
C LEU A 51 -13.96 3.20 -12.28
N SER A 52 -14.03 4.22 -11.42
CA SER A 52 -12.87 4.74 -10.70
C SER A 52 -12.30 3.69 -9.75
N ARG A 53 -13.16 2.94 -9.07
CA ARG A 53 -12.77 1.82 -8.21
C ARG A 53 -12.14 0.69 -9.01
N GLY A 54 -12.68 0.38 -10.18
CA GLY A 54 -12.11 -0.58 -11.13
C GLY A 54 -10.69 -0.20 -11.55
N LYS A 55 -10.44 1.08 -11.83
CA LYS A 55 -9.08 1.59 -12.14
C LYS A 55 -8.11 1.40 -10.97
N CYS A 56 -8.55 1.69 -9.74
CA CYS A 56 -7.73 1.45 -8.55
C CYS A 56 -7.44 -0.04 -8.34
N SER A 57 -8.45 -0.91 -8.47
CA SER A 57 -8.27 -2.36 -8.36
C SER A 57 -7.32 -2.93 -9.41
N ALA A 58 -7.44 -2.49 -10.66
CA ALA A 58 -6.54 -2.87 -11.74
C ALA A 58 -5.10 -2.44 -11.43
N ARG A 59 -4.89 -1.19 -10.96
CA ARG A 59 -3.56 -0.69 -10.61
C ARG A 59 -2.94 -1.44 -9.42
N ILE A 60 -3.70 -1.73 -8.38
CA ILE A 60 -3.22 -2.54 -7.25
C ILE A 60 -2.82 -3.94 -7.72
N SER A 61 -3.58 -4.53 -8.65
CA SER A 61 -3.28 -5.84 -9.22
C SER A 61 -1.99 -5.80 -10.05
N GLU A 62 -1.82 -4.79 -10.90
CA GLU A 62 -0.61 -4.58 -11.69
C GLU A 62 0.63 -4.36 -10.79
N ILE A 63 0.52 -3.55 -9.73
CA ILE A 63 1.60 -3.35 -8.76
C ILE A 63 1.96 -4.68 -8.08
N LYS A 64 0.96 -5.49 -7.72
CA LYS A 64 1.18 -6.82 -7.14
C LYS A 64 1.87 -7.77 -8.12
N GLU A 65 1.51 -7.74 -9.41
CA GLU A 65 2.16 -8.53 -10.45
C GLU A 65 3.62 -8.10 -10.66
N ARG A 66 3.89 -6.80 -10.67
CA ARG A 66 5.24 -6.24 -10.84
C ARG A 66 6.16 -6.48 -9.65
N LEU A 67 5.66 -6.30 -8.43
CA LEU A 67 6.47 -6.38 -7.20
C LEU A 67 6.43 -7.74 -6.51
N GLY A 68 5.46 -8.58 -6.89
CA GLY A 68 5.23 -9.90 -6.30
C GLY A 68 4.43 -9.89 -5.00
N LEU A 69 3.94 -11.08 -4.62
CA LEU A 69 3.06 -11.27 -3.46
C LEU A 69 3.71 -10.84 -2.14
N CYS A 70 5.01 -11.12 -1.96
CA CYS A 70 5.72 -10.79 -0.73
C CYS A 70 5.82 -9.28 -0.47
N ALA A 71 5.95 -8.46 -1.53
CA ALA A 71 5.94 -7.01 -1.43
C ALA A 71 4.53 -6.52 -1.10
N HIS A 72 3.51 -7.04 -1.79
CA HIS A 72 2.11 -6.72 -1.54
C HIS A 72 1.69 -6.97 -0.09
N LEU A 73 2.03 -8.14 0.48
CA LEU A 73 1.71 -8.46 1.87
C LEU A 73 2.40 -7.51 2.86
N ARG A 74 3.64 -7.07 2.58
CA ARG A 74 4.34 -6.09 3.43
C ARG A 74 3.68 -4.71 3.37
N LEU A 75 3.28 -4.27 2.18
CA LEU A 75 2.53 -3.02 2.01
C LEU A 75 1.20 -3.08 2.77
N GLU A 76 0.45 -4.17 2.64
CA GLU A 76 -0.81 -4.34 3.36
C GLU A 76 -0.62 -4.35 4.88
N MET A 77 0.32 -5.15 5.40
CA MET A 77 0.64 -5.20 6.82
C MET A 77 1.04 -3.82 7.37
N MET A 78 1.94 -3.12 6.67
CA MET A 78 2.48 -1.85 7.13
C MET A 78 1.50 -0.69 6.99
N LEU A 79 0.78 -0.61 5.85
CA LEU A 79 0.00 0.57 5.48
C LEU A 79 -1.49 0.37 5.76
N ALA A 80 -2.07 -0.76 5.34
CA ALA A 80 -3.50 -1.00 5.51
C ALA A 80 -3.85 -1.45 6.93
N ARG A 81 -3.00 -2.29 7.52
CA ARG A 81 -3.20 -2.86 8.87
C ARG A 81 -2.44 -2.11 9.97
N GLY A 82 -1.60 -1.15 9.61
CA GLY A 82 -0.86 -0.30 10.56
C GLY A 82 0.09 -1.06 11.49
N MET A 83 0.60 -2.21 11.07
CA MET A 83 1.43 -3.06 11.92
C MET A 83 2.80 -2.45 12.18
N SER A 84 3.29 -2.58 13.41
CA SER A 84 4.70 -2.35 13.73
C SER A 84 5.60 -3.44 13.11
N PHE A 85 6.88 -3.11 12.89
CA PHE A 85 7.85 -4.07 12.36
C PHE A 85 8.03 -5.30 13.25
N SER A 86 7.86 -5.17 14.56
CA SER A 86 7.88 -6.30 15.49
C SER A 86 6.67 -7.21 15.31
N GLN A 87 5.46 -6.66 15.13
CA GLN A 87 4.26 -7.46 14.85
C GLN A 87 4.40 -8.21 13.51
N MET A 88 4.88 -7.51 12.47
CA MET A 88 5.16 -8.12 11.18
C MET A 88 6.22 -9.23 11.28
N ALA A 89 7.29 -9.01 12.06
CA ALA A 89 8.35 -9.99 12.24
C ALA A 89 7.83 -11.29 12.87
N ARG A 90 6.98 -11.21 13.89
CA ARG A 90 6.35 -12.39 14.51
C ARG A 90 5.48 -13.18 13.55
N MET A 91 4.85 -12.51 12.57
CA MET A 91 4.04 -13.17 11.54
C MET A 91 4.89 -13.79 10.43
N LEU A 92 5.98 -13.13 10.02
CA LEU A 92 6.77 -13.53 8.85
C LEU A 92 7.95 -14.45 9.19
N TYR A 93 8.48 -14.34 10.40
CA TYR A 93 9.69 -15.01 10.86
C TYR A 93 9.52 -15.50 12.31
N PRO A 94 8.56 -16.40 12.58
CA PRO A 94 8.23 -16.81 13.95
C PRO A 94 9.42 -17.45 14.70
N ASP A 95 10.36 -18.06 13.97
CA ASP A 95 11.51 -18.78 14.54
C ASP A 95 12.78 -17.92 14.68
N ILE A 96 12.72 -16.63 14.32
CA ILE A 96 13.85 -15.71 14.42
C ILE A 96 13.66 -14.80 15.64
N SER A 97 14.75 -14.48 16.35
CA SER A 97 14.70 -13.55 17.48
C SER A 97 14.06 -12.20 17.11
N ASP A 98 13.25 -11.64 18.01
CA ASP A 98 12.47 -10.41 17.81
C ASP A 98 13.32 -9.26 17.22
N GLY A 99 14.53 -9.05 17.75
CA GLY A 99 15.45 -8.01 17.26
C GLY A 99 15.90 -8.22 15.82
N ARG A 100 16.31 -9.45 15.47
CA ARG A 100 16.77 -9.78 14.11
C ARG A 100 15.61 -9.78 13.12
N GLY A 101 14.45 -10.30 13.52
CA GLY A 101 13.22 -10.27 12.73
C GLY A 101 12.78 -8.85 12.42
N ARG A 102 12.73 -7.97 13.43
CA ARG A 102 12.39 -6.55 13.26
C ARG A 102 13.31 -5.83 12.28
N MET A 103 14.64 -5.98 12.43
CA MET A 103 15.63 -5.40 11.50
C MET A 103 15.42 -5.89 10.06
N LYS A 104 15.20 -7.20 9.89
CA LYS A 104 14.97 -7.77 8.56
C LYS A 104 13.69 -7.22 7.94
N VAL A 105 12.62 -7.07 8.73
CA VAL A 105 11.36 -6.49 8.25
C VAL A 105 11.54 -5.02 7.87
N SER A 106 12.18 -4.19 8.70
CA SER A 106 12.34 -2.76 8.42
C SER A 106 13.09 -2.53 7.11
N ALA A 107 14.22 -3.22 6.90
CA ALA A 107 14.99 -3.13 5.66
C ALA A 107 14.19 -3.57 4.43
N GLN A 108 13.41 -4.65 4.55
CA GLN A 108 12.57 -5.12 3.45
C GLN A 108 11.39 -4.17 3.16
N CYS A 109 10.85 -3.51 4.18
CA CYS A 109 9.82 -2.50 3.99
C CYS A 109 10.36 -1.23 3.31
N ALA A 110 11.57 -0.77 3.67
CA ALA A 110 12.22 0.35 2.99
C ALA A 110 12.42 0.05 1.50
N LEU A 111 13.00 -1.11 1.16
CA LEU A 111 13.18 -1.55 -0.23
C LEU A 111 11.85 -1.61 -1.01
N VAL A 112 10.80 -2.15 -0.40
CA VAL A 112 9.48 -2.24 -1.05
C VAL A 112 8.88 -0.86 -1.30
N LEU A 113 9.10 0.11 -0.41
CA LEU A 113 8.64 1.48 -0.57
C LEU A 113 9.38 2.21 -1.70
N GLU A 114 10.69 2.02 -1.81
CA GLU A 114 11.50 2.52 -2.92
C GLU A 114 11.01 1.95 -4.27
N GLN A 115 10.82 0.63 -4.34
CA GLN A 115 10.29 -0.03 -5.54
C GLN A 115 8.89 0.49 -5.92
N LEU A 116 8.02 0.71 -4.93
CA LEU A 116 6.70 1.29 -5.14
C LEU A 116 6.78 2.70 -5.72
N ALA A 117 7.67 3.55 -5.20
CA ALA A 117 7.91 4.89 -5.73
C ALA A 117 8.37 4.84 -7.19
N HIS A 118 9.27 3.92 -7.54
CA HIS A 118 9.71 3.70 -8.91
C HIS A 118 8.57 3.27 -9.84
N VAL A 119 7.68 2.38 -9.40
CA VAL A 119 6.51 1.97 -10.20
C VAL A 119 5.62 3.18 -10.50
N TYR A 120 5.29 3.99 -9.49
CA TYR A 120 4.47 5.19 -9.72
C TYR A 120 5.17 6.28 -10.55
N ALA A 121 6.49 6.42 -10.44
CA ALA A 121 7.27 7.28 -11.32
C ALA A 121 7.28 6.77 -12.78
N GLY A 122 7.19 5.46 -12.99
CA GLY A 122 7.00 4.85 -14.30
C GLY A 122 5.70 5.30 -14.97
N TYR A 123 4.58 5.26 -14.25
CA TYR A 123 3.28 5.68 -14.80
C TYR A 123 3.22 7.15 -15.20
N ARG A 124 3.96 8.04 -14.50
CA ARG A 124 4.06 9.46 -14.85
C ARG A 124 4.78 9.72 -16.18
N ARG A 125 5.66 8.81 -16.60
CA ARG A 125 6.46 8.93 -17.83
C ARG A 125 5.80 8.30 -19.05
N SER A 126 4.77 7.47 -18.84
CA SER A 126 4.02 6.78 -19.89
C SER A 126 2.64 7.40 -20.18
N SER A 127 2.34 8.57 -19.58
CA SER A 127 1.12 9.35 -19.79
C SER A 127 1.47 10.65 -20.51
#